data_AF-A0A3M1AWV2-F1
#
_entry.id   AF-A0A3M1AWV2-F1
#
_cell.length_a   1.000
_cell.length_b   1.000
_cell.length_c   1.000
_cell.angle_alpha   90.00
_cell.angle_beta   90.00
_cell.angle_gamma   90.00
#
_symmetry.space_group_name_H-M   'P 1'
#
loop_
_entity.id
_entity.type
_entity.pdbx_description
1 polymer ?
#
loop_
_entity_poly.entity_id
_entity_poly.type
_entity_poly.pdbx_seq_one_letter_code
_entity_poly.pdbx_strand_id
1 'polypeptide(L)'
;MGGLSGADLVQKSFTVQDDYVHGDKVGGDKVLGDKYTMQPSLPSYFHLCVIDPENDEQVDQLEPGKQYHIVVWTDTSPNSNQSAIPAQTSLSLLLKVQEPDKAQYIIIPDPQTPLLAEQAQDFEHQFDLITDARLPHGQVTLALQYWPENKRYRKKTISQQLHLAGLIDKDLFNACHINPDMERPQHTAVIHVKYAEDNERIKLTCWGHCANREITTMPFTPPGVKLADFIEAQKDPWEVLGEIFTFSDDTANIQIQTAAGRAHGLTILRWLTAVHARFQNDLQLAIVDHTDTEIPWEMLKLGPEGFLGSLVPVVRWLLLPQGVGHRELEVTPNQCVGSITAYLDEASLPDAAGERQHLSHFDTHFYEDVATFQDSLKQLQPGTGLVYLGCHGMFTPHDIDEIAYGAQL
;
A
#
# COMPACT_ATOMS: atom_id res chain seq x y z
N MET A 1 42.97 -22.27 -33.23
CA MET A 1 42.36 -23.54 -32.76
C MET A 1 40.92 -23.20 -32.41
N GLY A 2 39.96 -23.38 -33.34
CA GLY A 2 39.08 -24.55 -33.43
C GLY A 2 37.73 -24.16 -32.80
N GLY A 3 36.72 -23.77 -33.59
CA GLY A 3 35.54 -24.59 -33.95
C GLY A 3 34.44 -24.41 -32.88
N LEU A 4 33.17 -24.07 -33.12
CA LEU A 4 32.12 -24.63 -33.98
C LEU A 4 30.92 -23.64 -33.87
N SER A 5 30.35 -23.12 -34.95
CA SER A 5 29.22 -23.62 -35.76
C SER A 5 27.81 -23.57 -35.12
N GLY A 6 26.95 -22.74 -35.71
CA GLY A 6 25.63 -23.16 -36.19
C GLY A 6 24.41 -22.95 -35.28
N ALA A 7 23.51 -22.07 -35.71
CA ALA A 7 22.07 -22.33 -35.78
C ALA A 7 21.36 -21.22 -36.56
N ASP A 8 21.16 -21.45 -37.86
CA ASP A 8 20.23 -20.72 -38.72
C ASP A 8 18.79 -21.13 -38.36
N LEU A 9 17.95 -20.14 -38.04
CA LEU A 9 16.50 -20.31 -37.84
C LEU A 9 15.78 -20.01 -39.16
N VAL A 10 15.48 -21.07 -39.90
CA VAL A 10 14.62 -21.04 -41.09
C VAL A 10 13.16 -20.89 -40.65
N GLN A 11 12.58 -19.70 -40.87
CA GLN A 11 11.13 -19.50 -40.81
C GLN A 11 10.47 -20.19 -42.01
N LYS A 12 9.75 -21.30 -41.76
CA LYS A 12 8.80 -21.88 -42.71
C LYS A 12 7.44 -21.20 -42.54
N SER A 13 7.09 -20.33 -43.48
CA SER A 13 5.74 -19.82 -43.69
C SER A 13 4.87 -20.91 -44.34
N PHE A 14 3.79 -21.32 -43.66
CA PHE A 14 2.73 -22.13 -44.24
C PHE A 14 1.70 -21.21 -44.88
N THR A 15 1.60 -21.24 -46.20
CA THR A 15 0.52 -20.62 -46.96
C THR A 15 -0.54 -21.70 -47.19
N VAL A 16 -1.72 -21.53 -46.62
CA VAL A 16 -2.89 -22.37 -46.94
C VAL A 16 -3.53 -21.78 -48.20
N GLN A 17 -3.52 -22.54 -49.29
CA GLN A 17 -4.33 -22.29 -50.48
C GLN A 17 -5.74 -22.83 -50.22
N ASP A 18 -6.73 -21.94 -50.18
CA ASP A 18 -8.14 -22.32 -50.27
C ASP A 18 -8.51 -22.44 -51.75
N ASP A 19 -8.72 -23.68 -52.19
CA ASP A 19 -9.29 -24.00 -53.51
C ASP A 19 -10.80 -23.68 -53.50
N TYR A 20 -11.17 -22.60 -54.17
CA TYR A 20 -12.55 -22.29 -54.50
C TYR A 20 -13.06 -23.26 -55.60
N VAL A 21 -13.85 -24.25 -55.21
CA VAL A 21 -14.61 -25.09 -56.14
C VAL A 21 -15.94 -24.37 -56.46
N HIS A 22 -16.07 -23.92 -57.70
CA HIS A 22 -17.36 -23.51 -58.28
C HIS A 22 -18.25 -24.75 -58.49
N GLY A 23 -19.28 -24.89 -57.66
CA GLY A 23 -20.35 -25.87 -57.82
C GLY A 23 -21.57 -25.28 -58.51
N ASP A 24 -21.99 -25.94 -59.58
CA ASP A 24 -23.10 -25.59 -60.47
C ASP A 24 -24.48 -25.51 -59.79
N LYS A 25 -25.32 -24.61 -60.34
CA LYS A 25 -26.73 -24.46 -59.99
C LYS A 25 -27.54 -25.63 -60.54
N VAL A 26 -28.05 -26.48 -59.66
CA VAL A 26 -29.15 -27.40 -59.97
C VAL A 26 -30.44 -26.84 -59.37
N GLY A 27 -31.41 -26.55 -60.24
CA GLY A 27 -32.75 -26.11 -59.85
C GLY A 27 -33.52 -27.24 -59.18
N GLY A 28 -34.07 -26.96 -58.00
CA GLY A 28 -34.94 -27.86 -57.25
C GLY A 28 -36.19 -27.12 -56.76
N ASP A 29 -37.32 -27.81 -56.85
CA ASP A 29 -38.68 -27.34 -56.62
C ASP A 29 -38.92 -26.67 -55.26
N LYS A 30 -39.75 -25.63 -55.28
CA LYS A 30 -40.24 -24.90 -54.10
C LYS A 30 -41.21 -25.76 -53.30
N VAL A 31 -40.71 -26.42 -52.26
CA VAL A 31 -41.53 -26.87 -51.15
C VAL A 31 -41.84 -25.67 -50.26
N LEU A 32 -43.12 -25.28 -50.15
CA LEU A 32 -43.60 -24.33 -49.15
C LEU A 32 -43.45 -24.97 -47.76
N GLY A 33 -42.29 -24.81 -47.14
CA GLY A 33 -42.08 -25.12 -45.74
C GLY A 33 -42.72 -24.04 -44.86
N ASP A 34 -43.45 -24.48 -43.83
CA ASP A 34 -44.01 -23.61 -42.81
C ASP A 34 -42.94 -22.65 -42.28
N LYS A 35 -43.21 -21.34 -42.44
CA LYS A 35 -42.35 -20.29 -41.89
C LYS A 35 -42.48 -20.31 -40.37
N TYR A 36 -41.65 -21.11 -39.71
CA TYR A 36 -41.36 -20.96 -38.29
C TYR A 36 -40.92 -19.52 -38.05
N THR A 37 -41.81 -18.72 -37.49
CA THR A 37 -41.51 -17.35 -37.10
C THR A 37 -40.66 -17.45 -35.86
N MET A 38 -39.33 -17.41 -36.02
CA MET A 38 -38.43 -17.34 -34.87
C MET A 38 -38.75 -16.06 -34.11
N GLN A 39 -39.31 -16.22 -32.90
CA GLN A 39 -39.46 -15.09 -31.99
C GLN A 39 -38.07 -14.50 -31.74
N PRO A 40 -37.91 -13.16 -31.84
CA PRO A 40 -36.64 -12.53 -31.54
C PRO A 40 -36.30 -12.83 -30.09
N SER A 41 -35.16 -13.50 -29.88
CA SER A 41 -34.67 -13.82 -28.54
C SER A 41 -34.39 -12.53 -27.78
N LEU A 42 -34.99 -12.38 -26.59
CA LEU A 42 -34.73 -11.23 -25.73
C LEU A 42 -33.24 -11.19 -25.33
N PRO A 43 -32.63 -10.00 -25.22
CA PRO A 43 -31.26 -9.86 -24.73
C PRO A 43 -31.16 -10.31 -23.26
N SER A 44 -30.03 -10.94 -22.90
CA SER A 44 -29.71 -11.29 -21.52
C SER A 44 -28.64 -10.37 -20.96
N TYR A 45 -28.77 -10.01 -19.68
CA TYR A 45 -27.83 -9.18 -18.93
C TYR A 45 -27.24 -9.97 -17.77
N PHE A 46 -25.91 -10.02 -17.65
CA PHE A 46 -25.24 -10.77 -16.58
C PHE A 46 -25.01 -9.90 -15.36
N HIS A 47 -25.32 -10.45 -14.20
CA HIS A 47 -25.05 -9.90 -12.88
C HIS A 47 -23.99 -10.75 -12.20
N LEU A 48 -23.29 -10.15 -11.24
CA LEU A 48 -22.24 -10.79 -10.48
C LEU A 48 -22.28 -10.21 -9.07
N CYS A 49 -22.34 -11.09 -8.06
CA CYS A 49 -22.13 -10.73 -6.67
C CYS A 49 -21.19 -11.74 -6.01
N VAL A 50 -20.62 -11.36 -4.88
CA VAL A 50 -19.85 -12.26 -4.01
C VAL A 50 -20.63 -12.42 -2.71
N ILE A 51 -20.81 -13.67 -2.30
CA ILE A 51 -21.58 -14.09 -1.13
C ILE A 51 -20.65 -14.81 -0.16
N ASP A 52 -20.81 -14.51 1.12
CA ASP A 52 -20.20 -15.29 2.20
C ASP A 52 -21.08 -16.51 2.52
N PRO A 53 -20.58 -17.75 2.34
CA PRO A 53 -21.37 -18.96 2.52
C PRO A 53 -21.83 -19.20 3.95
N GLU A 54 -21.22 -18.56 4.95
CA GLU A 54 -21.56 -18.76 6.36
C GLU A 54 -22.87 -18.06 6.74
N ASN A 55 -23.17 -16.91 6.13
CA ASN A 55 -24.32 -16.07 6.44
C ASN A 55 -25.26 -15.81 5.25
N ASP A 56 -24.89 -16.23 4.03
CA ASP A 56 -25.64 -16.00 2.78
C ASP A 56 -25.82 -14.50 2.48
N GLU A 57 -24.86 -13.67 2.90
CA GLU A 57 -24.88 -12.22 2.69
C GLU A 57 -23.93 -11.80 1.57
N GLN A 58 -24.35 -10.81 0.79
CA GLN A 58 -23.48 -10.17 -0.19
C GLN A 58 -22.36 -9.42 0.53
N VAL A 59 -21.12 -9.64 0.11
CA VAL A 59 -19.94 -8.94 0.62
C VAL A 59 -19.33 -8.03 -0.44
N ASP A 60 -18.79 -6.92 0.04
CA ASP A 60 -17.93 -6.01 -0.71
C ASP A 60 -16.46 -6.09 -0.26
N GLN A 61 -16.17 -6.92 0.75
CA GLN A 61 -14.84 -7.13 1.33
C GLN A 61 -14.48 -8.62 1.40
N LEU A 62 -13.23 -8.93 1.03
CA LEU A 62 -12.63 -10.27 1.12
C LEU A 62 -11.60 -10.31 2.26
N GLU A 63 -11.80 -11.26 3.18
CA GLU A 63 -10.92 -11.58 4.30
C GLU A 63 -9.89 -12.65 3.94
N PRO A 64 -8.69 -12.65 4.54
CA PRO A 64 -7.65 -13.65 4.29
C PRO A 64 -8.07 -15.07 4.72
N GLY A 65 -7.77 -16.07 3.89
CA GLY A 65 -7.97 -17.49 4.23
C GLY A 65 -9.42 -17.95 4.24
N LYS A 66 -10.36 -17.10 3.79
CA LYS A 66 -11.80 -17.37 3.74
C LYS A 66 -12.25 -17.80 2.34
N GLN A 67 -13.30 -18.61 2.29
CA GLN A 67 -13.96 -19.06 1.07
C GLN A 67 -15.25 -18.26 0.86
N TYR A 68 -15.54 -17.94 -0.39
CA TYR A 68 -16.71 -17.19 -0.85
C TYR A 68 -17.33 -17.89 -2.05
N HIS A 69 -18.57 -17.51 -2.35
CA HIS A 69 -19.26 -17.89 -3.57
C HIS A 69 -19.43 -16.68 -4.46
N ILE A 70 -19.09 -16.82 -5.74
CA ILE A 70 -19.40 -15.80 -6.75
C ILE A 70 -20.61 -16.29 -7.51
N VAL A 71 -21.74 -15.60 -7.34
CA VAL A 71 -22.98 -15.93 -8.02
C VAL A 71 -23.10 -15.05 -9.25
N VAL A 72 -23.24 -15.71 -10.40
CA VAL A 72 -23.46 -15.07 -11.69
C VAL A 72 -24.83 -15.50 -12.19
N TRP A 73 -25.69 -14.54 -12.46
CA TRP A 73 -27.03 -14.81 -12.98
C TRP A 73 -27.40 -13.89 -14.13
N THR A 74 -28.42 -14.25 -14.89
CA THR A 74 -28.99 -13.40 -15.94
C THR A 74 -30.33 -12.79 -15.56
N ASP A 75 -30.55 -11.55 -16.00
CA ASP A 75 -31.86 -10.90 -15.98
C ASP A 75 -32.18 -10.34 -17.39
N THR A 76 -33.46 -10.12 -17.65
CA THR A 76 -34.01 -9.43 -18.83
C THR A 76 -34.00 -7.92 -18.68
N SER A 77 -33.84 -7.40 -17.46
CA SER A 77 -33.77 -5.96 -17.19
C SER A 77 -32.33 -5.43 -17.24
N PRO A 78 -32.02 -4.40 -18.06
CA PRO A 78 -30.69 -3.81 -18.08
C PRO A 78 -30.41 -3.04 -16.79
N ASN A 79 -29.28 -3.30 -16.13
CA ASN A 79 -28.66 -2.29 -15.27
C ASN A 79 -27.86 -1.30 -16.12
N SER A 80 -27.72 -0.07 -15.63
CA SER A 80 -27.24 1.11 -16.39
C SER A 80 -25.85 0.99 -17.03
N ASN A 81 -25.08 -0.07 -16.76
CA ASN A 81 -23.69 -0.25 -17.20
C ASN A 81 -23.40 -1.62 -17.88
N GLN A 82 -24.41 -2.41 -18.24
CA GLN A 82 -24.21 -3.75 -18.81
C GLN A 82 -24.38 -3.78 -20.34
N SER A 83 -23.53 -4.57 -21.01
CA SER A 83 -23.71 -4.88 -22.43
C SER A 83 -24.65 -6.07 -22.60
N ALA A 84 -25.74 -5.87 -23.35
CA ALA A 84 -26.64 -6.96 -23.75
C ALA A 84 -25.87 -8.06 -24.51
N ILE A 85 -26.07 -9.32 -24.12
CA ILE A 85 -25.56 -10.46 -24.86
C ILE A 85 -26.69 -11.05 -25.73
N PRO A 86 -26.47 -11.24 -27.04
CA PRO A 86 -27.45 -11.92 -27.89
C PRO A 86 -27.67 -13.36 -27.43
N ALA A 87 -28.92 -13.73 -27.16
CA ALA A 87 -29.31 -15.06 -26.68
C ALA A 87 -29.15 -16.20 -27.72
N GLN A 88 -28.62 -15.94 -28.91
CA GLN A 88 -28.50 -16.92 -30.00
C GLN A 88 -27.10 -17.56 -30.12
N THR A 89 -26.19 -17.29 -29.19
CA THR A 89 -24.81 -17.81 -29.26
C THR A 89 -24.49 -18.61 -28.02
N SER A 90 -23.95 -19.81 -28.20
CA SER A 90 -23.21 -20.49 -27.14
C SER A 90 -22.06 -19.59 -26.71
N LEU A 91 -21.91 -19.46 -25.40
CA LEU A 91 -20.89 -18.66 -24.76
C LEU A 91 -20.01 -19.59 -23.95
N SER A 92 -18.78 -19.19 -23.71
CA SER A 92 -18.12 -19.67 -22.52
C SER A 92 -17.61 -18.49 -21.73
N LEU A 93 -17.90 -18.57 -20.44
CA LEU A 93 -17.69 -17.53 -19.46
C LEU A 93 -16.37 -17.80 -18.77
N LEU A 94 -15.61 -16.73 -18.52
CA LEU A 94 -14.37 -16.77 -17.76
C LEU A 94 -14.39 -15.68 -16.71
N LEU A 95 -14.23 -16.10 -15.47
CA LEU A 95 -14.08 -15.22 -14.33
C LEU A 95 -12.60 -14.97 -14.06
N LYS A 96 -12.21 -13.70 -13.93
CA LYS A 96 -10.81 -13.32 -13.77
C LYS A 96 -10.63 -12.15 -12.81
N VAL A 97 -9.57 -12.23 -12.01
CA VAL A 97 -8.99 -11.09 -11.27
C VAL A 97 -8.22 -10.18 -12.22
N GLN A 98 -8.53 -8.88 -12.24
CA GLN A 98 -7.91 -7.95 -13.19
C GLN A 98 -6.47 -7.56 -12.79
N GLU A 99 -6.18 -7.47 -11.49
CA GLU A 99 -4.91 -7.03 -10.91
C GLU A 99 -3.90 -8.20 -10.83
N PRO A 100 -2.86 -8.22 -11.69
CA PRO A 100 -1.96 -9.39 -11.79
C PRO A 100 -1.16 -9.68 -10.52
N ASP A 101 -0.81 -8.64 -9.76
CA ASP A 101 -0.09 -8.72 -8.49
C ASP A 101 -0.94 -9.38 -7.38
N LYS A 102 -2.27 -9.29 -7.48
CA LYS A 102 -3.24 -9.82 -6.50
C LYS A 102 -3.82 -11.16 -6.91
N ALA A 103 -3.82 -11.48 -8.20
CA ALA A 103 -4.39 -12.71 -8.74
C ALA A 103 -3.81 -13.99 -8.10
N GLN A 104 -2.56 -13.96 -7.63
CA GLN A 104 -1.93 -15.08 -6.94
C GLN A 104 -2.52 -15.38 -5.53
N TYR A 105 -3.33 -14.49 -4.98
CA TYR A 105 -3.94 -14.63 -3.64
C TYR A 105 -5.44 -14.94 -3.69
N ILE A 106 -6.01 -15.02 -4.89
CA ILE A 106 -7.42 -15.29 -5.11
C ILE A 106 -7.48 -16.47 -6.09
N ILE A 107 -7.94 -17.60 -5.58
CA ILE A 107 -8.01 -18.86 -6.30
C ILE A 107 -9.47 -19.09 -6.68
N ILE A 108 -9.73 -19.24 -7.98
CA ILE A 108 -11.02 -19.65 -8.53
C ILE A 108 -10.73 -21.00 -9.22
N PRO A 109 -11.02 -22.15 -8.58
CA PRO A 109 -10.58 -23.47 -9.06
C PRO A 109 -11.06 -23.77 -10.49
N ASP A 110 -12.33 -23.45 -10.77
CA ASP A 110 -12.98 -23.69 -12.04
C ASP A 110 -13.50 -22.37 -12.62
N PRO A 111 -12.62 -21.48 -13.13
CA PRO A 111 -13.00 -20.12 -13.50
C PRO A 111 -13.78 -20.06 -14.82
N GLN A 112 -14.08 -21.22 -15.44
CA GLN A 112 -14.70 -21.31 -16.75
C GLN A 112 -15.93 -22.21 -16.72
N THR A 113 -16.99 -21.75 -17.38
CA THR A 113 -18.19 -22.54 -17.56
C THR A 113 -18.77 -22.32 -18.97
N PRO A 114 -19.11 -23.39 -19.72
CA PRO A 114 -19.82 -23.26 -20.99
C PRO A 114 -21.30 -22.95 -20.74
N LEU A 115 -21.88 -22.13 -21.61
CA LEU A 115 -23.29 -21.74 -21.55
C LEU A 115 -23.92 -21.89 -22.93
N LEU A 116 -24.91 -22.78 -23.04
CA LEU A 116 -25.67 -22.93 -24.28
C LEU A 116 -26.62 -21.74 -24.46
N ALA A 117 -26.92 -21.40 -25.71
CA ALA A 117 -27.81 -20.28 -26.06
C ALA A 117 -29.18 -20.35 -25.34
N GLU A 118 -29.77 -21.55 -25.28
CA GLU A 118 -31.05 -21.82 -24.64
C GLU A 118 -31.04 -21.69 -23.10
N GLN A 119 -29.87 -21.75 -22.49
CA GLN A 119 -29.69 -21.63 -21.04
C GLN A 119 -29.47 -20.18 -20.60
N ALA A 120 -29.24 -19.25 -21.53
CA ALA A 120 -28.82 -17.89 -21.22
C ALA A 120 -29.93 -16.97 -20.68
N GLN A 121 -31.20 -17.39 -20.70
CA GLN A 121 -32.31 -16.60 -20.15
C GLN A 121 -32.46 -16.78 -18.63
N ASP A 122 -32.29 -18.02 -18.15
CA ASP A 122 -32.41 -18.40 -16.73
C ASP A 122 -31.07 -18.94 -16.21
N PHE A 123 -29.97 -18.34 -16.66
CA PHE A 123 -28.65 -18.78 -16.24
C PHE A 123 -28.40 -18.34 -14.80
N GLU A 124 -28.03 -19.29 -13.96
CA GLU A 124 -27.47 -19.06 -12.65
C GLU A 124 -26.31 -20.03 -12.46
N HIS A 125 -25.16 -19.51 -12.02
CA HIS A 125 -23.99 -20.32 -11.77
C HIS A 125 -23.18 -19.75 -10.62
N GLN A 126 -22.67 -20.67 -9.81
CA GLN A 126 -21.87 -20.36 -8.63
C GLN A 126 -20.43 -20.81 -8.87
N PHE A 127 -19.48 -19.88 -8.70
CA PHE A 127 -18.05 -20.19 -8.66
C PHE A 127 -17.56 -20.16 -7.22
N ASP A 128 -16.63 -21.04 -6.87
CA ASP A 128 -15.88 -20.91 -5.62
C ASP A 128 -14.77 -19.86 -5.77
N LEU A 129 -14.65 -18.99 -4.77
CA LEU A 129 -13.52 -18.09 -4.59
C LEU A 129 -12.86 -18.40 -3.26
N ILE A 130 -11.56 -18.70 -3.28
CA ILE A 130 -10.77 -18.97 -2.10
C ILE A 130 -9.70 -17.89 -2.01
N THR A 131 -9.63 -17.23 -0.86
CA THR A 131 -8.56 -16.27 -0.58
C THR A 131 -7.38 -16.96 0.11
N ASP A 132 -6.16 -16.61 -0.27
CA ASP A 132 -4.95 -17.04 0.42
C ASP A 132 -4.88 -16.40 1.82
N ALA A 133 -4.39 -17.11 2.83
CA ALA A 133 -4.21 -16.57 4.18
C ALA A 133 -3.29 -15.33 4.20
N ARG A 134 -2.44 -15.15 3.19
CA ARG A 134 -1.54 -14.01 3.01
C ARG A 134 -2.15 -12.92 2.12
N LEU A 135 -3.48 -12.86 2.01
CA LEU A 135 -4.19 -11.86 1.21
C LEU A 135 -3.68 -10.47 1.58
N PRO A 136 -3.23 -9.65 0.61
CA PRO A 136 -2.83 -8.28 0.87
C PRO A 136 -4.06 -7.41 1.12
N HIS A 137 -3.88 -6.28 1.81
CA HIS A 137 -4.91 -5.25 1.86
C HIS A 137 -5.08 -4.56 0.49
N GLY A 138 -6.22 -3.92 0.22
CA GLY A 138 -6.40 -3.03 -0.95
C GLY A 138 -7.69 -3.28 -1.73
N GLN A 139 -7.68 -3.05 -3.04
CA GLN A 139 -8.85 -3.23 -3.91
C GLN A 139 -8.58 -4.25 -5.03
N VAL A 140 -9.56 -5.08 -5.38
CA VAL A 140 -9.48 -6.02 -6.50
C VAL A 140 -10.72 -5.90 -7.38
N THR A 141 -10.57 -6.19 -8.66
CA THR A 141 -11.69 -6.23 -9.61
C THR A 141 -11.88 -7.66 -10.12
N LEU A 142 -13.04 -8.23 -9.85
CA LEU A 142 -13.50 -9.46 -10.49
C LEU A 142 -14.19 -9.09 -11.80
N ALA A 143 -13.81 -9.73 -12.90
CA ALA A 143 -14.39 -9.48 -14.21
C ALA A 143 -14.88 -10.78 -14.85
N LEU A 144 -16.14 -10.77 -15.29
CA LEU A 144 -16.71 -11.81 -16.14
C LEU A 144 -16.45 -11.45 -17.60
N GLN A 145 -15.75 -12.35 -18.29
CA GLN A 145 -15.48 -12.28 -19.72
C GLN A 145 -16.25 -13.38 -20.44
N TYR A 146 -16.60 -13.15 -21.70
CA TYR A 146 -17.24 -14.18 -22.53
C TYR A 146 -16.65 -14.22 -23.93
N TRP A 147 -16.82 -15.38 -24.58
CA TRP A 147 -16.44 -15.60 -25.97
C TRP A 147 -17.61 -16.26 -26.72
N PRO A 148 -18.13 -15.64 -27.78
CA PRO A 148 -19.03 -16.31 -28.71
C PRO A 148 -18.26 -17.40 -29.46
N GLU A 149 -18.88 -18.56 -29.67
CA GLU A 149 -18.28 -19.75 -30.32
C GLU A 149 -17.58 -19.44 -31.67
N ASN A 150 -18.03 -18.41 -32.38
CA ASN A 150 -17.51 -18.01 -33.69
C ASN A 150 -16.59 -16.78 -33.69
N LYS A 151 -16.13 -16.29 -32.53
CA LYS A 151 -15.26 -15.10 -32.45
C LYS A 151 -13.95 -15.37 -31.72
N ARG A 152 -12.85 -14.85 -32.27
CA ARG A 152 -11.50 -14.98 -31.71
C ARG A 152 -11.18 -14.03 -30.55
N TYR A 153 -12.08 -13.11 -30.20
CA TYR A 153 -11.80 -12.08 -29.19
C TYR A 153 -12.77 -12.16 -28.01
N ARG A 154 -12.24 -11.85 -26.82
CA ARG A 154 -13.00 -11.80 -25.58
C ARG A 154 -13.71 -10.46 -25.46
N LYS A 155 -14.93 -10.46 -24.92
CA LYS A 155 -15.62 -9.24 -24.48
C LYS A 155 -15.76 -9.28 -22.96
N LYS A 156 -15.56 -8.13 -22.31
CA LYS A 156 -15.85 -7.94 -20.88
C LYS A 156 -17.35 -7.66 -20.75
N THR A 157 -18.05 -8.39 -19.88
CA THR A 157 -19.50 -8.18 -19.66
C THR A 157 -19.76 -7.32 -18.45
N ILE A 158 -19.23 -7.73 -17.30
CA ILE A 158 -19.47 -7.12 -16.00
C ILE A 158 -18.20 -7.21 -15.15
N SER A 159 -18.04 -6.29 -14.22
CA SER A 159 -17.06 -6.39 -13.16
C SER A 159 -17.61 -5.89 -11.83
N GLN A 160 -17.12 -6.47 -10.74
CA GLN A 160 -17.34 -6.02 -9.38
C GLN A 160 -16.00 -5.67 -8.75
N GLN A 161 -15.94 -4.51 -8.10
CA GLN A 161 -14.81 -4.11 -7.28
C GLN A 161 -15.05 -4.57 -5.84
N LEU A 162 -14.02 -5.13 -5.21
CA LEU A 162 -14.05 -5.64 -3.85
C LEU A 162 -12.85 -5.10 -3.07
N HIS A 163 -13.08 -4.80 -1.80
CA HIS A 163 -12.02 -4.52 -0.85
C HIS A 163 -11.34 -5.82 -0.41
N LEU A 164 -10.05 -5.78 -0.15
CA LEU A 164 -9.30 -6.86 0.47
C LEU A 164 -8.91 -6.37 1.87
N ALA A 165 -9.40 -7.04 2.90
CA ALA A 165 -9.12 -6.68 4.29
C ALA A 165 -7.62 -6.80 4.61
N GLY A 166 -6.97 -7.81 4.01
CA GLY A 166 -5.59 -8.17 4.27
C GLY A 166 -5.33 -8.63 5.72
N LEU A 167 -4.20 -9.28 5.97
CA LEU A 167 -3.75 -9.47 7.35
C LEU A 167 -3.15 -8.17 7.87
N ILE A 168 -3.79 -7.62 8.92
CA ILE A 168 -3.27 -6.50 9.70
C ILE A 168 -2.52 -7.11 10.87
N ASP A 169 -1.22 -6.88 10.95
CA ASP A 169 -0.49 -7.20 12.17
C ASP A 169 -0.87 -6.17 13.24
N LYS A 170 -1.83 -6.54 14.08
CA LYS A 170 -2.26 -5.69 15.19
C LYS A 170 -1.13 -5.45 16.17
N ASP A 171 -0.13 -6.33 16.26
CA ASP A 171 0.97 -6.18 17.20
C ASP A 171 1.88 -5.02 16.80
N LEU A 172 2.14 -4.82 15.50
CA LEU A 172 2.85 -3.64 15.01
C LEU A 172 2.12 -2.35 15.40
N PHE A 173 0.84 -2.25 15.05
CA PHE A 173 0.04 -1.05 15.32
C PHE A 173 -0.10 -0.79 16.81
N ASN A 174 -0.35 -1.83 17.61
CA ASN A 174 -0.40 -1.75 19.06
C ASN A 174 0.95 -1.31 19.66
N ALA A 175 2.07 -1.86 19.16
CA ALA A 175 3.40 -1.46 19.61
C ALA A 175 3.70 0.00 19.25
N CYS A 176 3.19 0.48 18.12
CA CYS A 176 3.29 1.87 17.71
C CYS A 176 2.22 2.78 18.34
N HIS A 177 1.32 2.26 19.19
CA HIS A 177 0.17 2.99 19.72
C HIS A 177 -0.72 3.64 18.64
N ILE A 178 -0.77 3.04 17.45
CA ILE A 178 -1.64 3.45 16.35
C ILE A 178 -2.91 2.61 16.44
N ASN A 179 -4.08 3.25 16.44
CA ASN A 179 -5.36 2.53 16.43
C ASN A 179 -5.49 1.70 15.13
N PRO A 180 -5.53 0.35 15.21
CA PRO A 180 -5.60 -0.50 14.02
C PRO A 180 -6.92 -0.37 13.25
N ASP A 181 -7.96 0.16 13.89
CA ASP A 181 -9.29 0.36 13.31
C ASP A 181 -9.46 1.75 12.67
N MET A 182 -8.47 2.65 12.83
CA MET A 182 -8.49 3.97 12.19
C MET A 182 -8.24 3.83 10.68
N GLU A 183 -8.90 4.68 9.88
CA GLU A 183 -8.58 4.78 8.46
C GLU A 183 -7.09 5.07 8.30
N ARG A 184 -6.42 4.22 7.52
CA ARG A 184 -4.96 4.26 7.46
C ARG A 184 -4.51 5.52 6.75
N PRO A 185 -3.56 6.28 7.32
CA PRO A 185 -3.07 7.47 6.66
C PRO A 185 -2.44 7.07 5.33
N GLN A 186 -2.92 7.72 4.27
CA GLN A 186 -2.37 7.56 2.93
C GLN A 186 -0.92 8.04 2.94
N HIS A 187 -0.12 7.50 2.02
CA HIS A 187 1.29 7.89 1.85
C HIS A 187 2.16 7.72 3.10
N THR A 188 1.76 6.87 4.04
CA THR A 188 2.52 6.63 5.28
C THR A 188 3.20 5.26 5.25
N ALA A 189 4.41 5.21 5.82
CA ALA A 189 5.12 4.00 6.15
C ALA A 189 5.60 4.03 7.60
N VAL A 190 5.71 2.85 8.21
CA VAL A 190 6.09 2.65 9.60
C VAL A 190 7.23 1.64 9.65
N ILE A 191 8.28 1.96 10.41
CA ILE A 191 9.33 1.01 10.82
C ILE A 191 9.25 0.88 12.33
N HIS A 192 9.01 -0.32 12.82
CA HIS A 192 9.15 -0.67 14.23
C HIS A 192 10.49 -1.36 14.45
N VAL A 193 11.31 -0.75 15.29
CA VAL A 193 12.63 -1.25 15.69
C VAL A 193 12.49 -1.86 17.08
N LYS A 194 12.84 -3.14 17.23
CA LYS A 194 12.84 -3.83 18.52
C LYS A 194 14.05 -4.75 18.66
N TYR A 195 14.40 -5.07 19.90
CA TYR A 195 15.34 -6.15 20.14
C TYR A 195 14.77 -7.49 19.69
N ALA A 196 15.66 -8.36 19.22
CA ALA A 196 15.38 -9.78 19.07
C ALA A 196 15.37 -10.47 20.44
N GLU A 197 15.04 -11.77 20.46
CA GLU A 197 14.95 -12.56 21.70
C GLU A 197 16.28 -12.61 22.49
N ASP A 198 17.41 -12.35 21.83
CA ASP A 198 18.74 -12.32 22.45
C ASP A 198 19.09 -10.97 23.11
N ASN A 199 18.28 -9.92 22.94
CA ASN A 199 18.54 -8.55 23.43
C ASN A 199 19.86 -7.90 22.95
N GLU A 200 20.57 -8.53 22.01
CA GLU A 200 21.83 -8.00 21.44
C GLU A 200 21.61 -7.52 20.01
N ARG A 201 20.74 -8.20 19.28
CA ARG A 201 20.39 -7.87 17.91
C ARG A 201 19.06 -7.17 17.86
N ILE A 202 18.85 -6.43 16.79
CA ILE A 202 17.58 -5.78 16.48
C ILE A 202 16.89 -6.45 15.31
N LYS A 203 15.57 -6.27 15.27
CA LYS A 203 14.67 -6.76 14.25
C LYS A 203 13.76 -5.62 13.84
N LEU A 204 13.61 -5.41 12.54
CA LEU A 204 12.69 -4.41 12.01
C LEU A 204 11.41 -5.09 11.59
N THR A 205 10.29 -4.47 11.93
CA THR A 205 8.98 -4.78 11.39
C THR A 205 8.51 -3.54 10.64
N CYS A 206 8.31 -3.67 9.34
CA CYS A 206 8.06 -2.58 8.41
C CYS A 206 6.68 -2.72 7.80
N TRP A 207 5.94 -1.64 7.78
CA TRP A 207 4.67 -1.54 7.08
C TRP A 207 4.70 -0.32 6.16
N GLY A 208 4.10 -0.44 4.98
CA GLY A 208 3.90 0.69 4.09
C GLY A 208 2.62 0.46 3.31
N HIS A 209 1.83 1.53 3.14
CA HIS A 209 0.53 1.46 2.47
C HIS A 209 0.57 0.72 1.12
N CYS A 210 1.69 0.82 0.37
CA CYS A 210 1.85 0.15 -0.92
C CYS A 210 2.39 -1.28 -0.87
N ALA A 211 3.05 -1.70 0.21
CA ALA A 211 3.60 -3.05 0.32
C ALA A 211 2.48 -4.08 0.61
N ASN A 212 1.33 -3.61 1.12
CA ASN A 212 0.17 -4.40 1.57
C ASN A 212 0.52 -5.60 2.46
N ARG A 213 1.73 -5.59 3.00
CA ARG A 213 2.36 -6.68 3.73
C ARG A 213 3.32 -6.07 4.69
N GLU A 214 3.22 -6.56 5.92
CA GLU A 214 4.30 -6.44 6.84
C GLU A 214 5.53 -7.16 6.28
N ILE A 215 6.66 -6.50 6.42
CA ILE A 215 7.97 -7.00 6.10
C ILE A 215 8.76 -7.02 7.39
N THR A 216 9.29 -8.18 7.74
CA THR A 216 10.03 -8.33 8.98
C THR A 216 11.44 -8.80 8.66
N THR A 217 12.48 -8.20 9.25
CA THR A 217 13.87 -8.58 8.96
C THR A 217 14.30 -9.82 9.75
N MET A 218 15.36 -10.48 9.28
CA MET A 218 16.17 -11.31 10.17
C MET A 218 16.76 -10.43 11.29
N PRO A 219 16.96 -10.95 12.51
CA PRO A 219 17.73 -10.24 13.53
C PRO A 219 19.15 -9.92 13.05
N PHE A 220 19.60 -8.67 13.24
CA PHE A 220 20.94 -8.20 12.89
C PHE A 220 21.51 -7.33 14.01
N THR A 221 22.84 -7.25 14.09
CA THR A 221 23.51 -6.41 15.08
C THR A 221 23.30 -4.94 14.71
N PRO A 222 22.83 -4.08 15.62
CA PRO A 222 22.75 -2.65 15.34
C PRO A 222 24.14 -2.13 14.98
N PRO A 223 24.25 -1.15 14.08
CA PRO A 223 25.52 -0.48 13.85
C PRO A 223 25.97 0.10 15.20
N GLY A 224 27.23 -0.11 15.58
CA GLY A 224 27.81 0.43 16.82
C GLY A 224 28.00 1.95 16.77
N VAL A 225 27.08 2.63 16.11
CA VAL A 225 27.06 4.04 15.76
C VAL A 225 25.90 4.65 16.51
N LYS A 226 26.21 5.36 17.61
CA LYS A 226 25.24 6.17 18.33
C LYS A 226 25.47 7.64 18.01
N LEU A 227 24.39 8.40 17.87
CA LEU A 227 24.49 9.83 17.62
C LEU A 227 25.21 10.55 18.78
N ALA A 228 24.96 10.12 20.02
CA ALA A 228 25.61 10.66 21.22
C ALA A 228 27.14 10.50 21.16
N ASP A 229 27.64 9.33 20.73
CA ASP A 229 29.07 9.05 20.66
C ASP A 229 29.81 10.01 19.73
N PHE A 230 29.16 10.46 18.65
CA PHE A 230 29.74 11.43 17.73
C PHE A 230 29.86 12.83 18.35
N ILE A 231 28.84 13.24 19.08
CA ILE A 231 28.79 14.54 19.75
C ILE A 231 29.85 14.58 20.86
N GLU A 232 29.92 13.53 21.67
CA GLU A 232 30.84 13.45 22.81
C GLU A 232 32.30 13.36 22.36
N ALA A 233 32.60 12.58 21.33
CA ALA A 233 33.96 12.39 20.84
C ALA A 233 34.48 13.53 19.96
N GLN A 234 33.63 14.52 19.61
CA GLN A 234 33.95 15.59 18.65
C GLN A 234 34.60 15.05 17.36
N LYS A 235 34.11 13.90 16.88
CA LYS A 235 34.66 13.25 15.69
C LYS A 235 34.59 14.18 14.49
N ASP A 236 35.54 14.04 13.59
CA ASP A 236 35.51 14.77 12.33
C ASP A 236 34.25 14.37 11.53
N PRO A 237 33.48 15.33 10.98
CA PRO A 237 32.26 15.01 10.23
C PRO A 237 32.46 14.03 9.06
N TRP A 238 33.64 13.96 8.46
CA TRP A 238 33.92 12.99 7.40
C TRP A 238 34.09 11.57 7.92
N GLU A 239 34.61 11.39 9.14
CA GLU A 239 34.65 10.08 9.79
C GLU A 239 33.25 9.59 10.11
N VAL A 240 32.39 10.48 10.62
CA VAL A 240 30.97 10.22 10.87
C VAL A 240 30.26 9.79 9.57
N LEU A 241 30.48 10.53 8.48
CA LEU A 241 29.93 10.18 7.17
C LEU A 241 30.45 8.83 6.67
N GLY A 242 31.72 8.51 6.89
CA GLY A 242 32.30 7.20 6.53
C GLY A 242 31.64 6.04 7.28
N GLU A 243 31.39 6.19 8.58
CA GLU A 243 30.67 5.21 9.39
C GLU A 243 29.21 5.07 8.93
N ILE A 244 28.56 6.17 8.55
CA ILE A 244 27.18 6.17 8.04
C ILE A 244 27.06 5.53 6.64
N PHE A 245 28.02 5.77 5.76
CA PHE A 245 28.05 5.11 4.46
C PHE A 245 28.25 3.60 4.62
N THR A 246 29.15 3.21 5.52
CA THR A 246 29.35 1.80 5.88
C THR A 246 28.04 1.20 6.43
N PHE A 247 27.36 1.92 7.33
CA PHE A 247 26.04 1.53 7.84
C PHE A 247 25.00 1.40 6.72
N SER A 248 24.96 2.33 5.77
CA SER A 248 24.05 2.27 4.62
C SER A 248 24.34 1.05 3.75
N ASP A 249 25.61 0.74 3.51
CA ASP A 249 26.02 -0.44 2.75
C ASP A 249 25.73 -1.75 3.50
N ASP A 250 25.90 -1.77 4.82
CA ASP A 250 25.57 -2.92 5.66
C ASP A 250 24.05 -3.14 5.75
N THR A 251 23.26 -2.06 5.89
CA THR A 251 21.79 -2.11 5.83
C THR A 251 21.30 -2.52 4.45
N ALA A 252 22.04 -2.26 3.37
CA ALA A 252 21.73 -2.74 2.03
C ALA A 252 21.63 -4.27 1.95
N ASN A 253 22.23 -4.99 2.91
CA ASN A 253 22.25 -6.45 2.99
C ASN A 253 21.28 -7.05 4.02
N ILE A 254 20.56 -6.23 4.80
CA ILE A 254 19.60 -6.75 5.78
C ILE A 254 18.47 -7.46 5.06
N GLN A 255 18.44 -8.78 5.20
CA GLN A 255 17.44 -9.62 4.54
C GLN A 255 16.11 -9.53 5.26
N ILE A 256 15.08 -9.34 4.45
CA ILE A 256 13.68 -9.41 4.87
C ILE A 256 13.25 -10.87 4.89
N GLN A 257 12.63 -11.34 5.97
CA GLN A 257 11.84 -12.57 5.97
C GLN A 257 10.46 -12.29 5.37
N THR A 258 10.08 -13.05 4.35
CA THR A 258 8.69 -13.10 3.89
C THR A 258 7.99 -14.30 4.52
N ALA A 259 6.67 -14.21 4.72
CA ALA A 259 5.85 -15.32 5.20
C ALA A 259 5.96 -16.61 4.34
N ALA A 260 6.49 -16.51 3.11
CA ALA A 260 6.71 -17.64 2.21
C ALA A 260 8.10 -18.33 2.37
N GLY A 261 8.93 -17.90 3.33
CA GLY A 261 10.23 -18.52 3.61
C GLY A 261 11.28 -18.34 2.51
N ARG A 262 11.01 -17.54 1.48
CA ARG A 262 11.96 -17.19 0.42
C ARG A 262 11.98 -15.69 0.23
N ALA A 263 13.10 -15.08 0.59
CA ALA A 263 13.40 -13.70 0.26
C ALA A 263 14.72 -13.66 -0.48
N HIS A 264 14.69 -13.95 -1.77
CA HIS A 264 15.84 -13.68 -2.61
C HIS A 264 15.87 -12.19 -2.94
N GLY A 265 16.65 -11.45 -2.15
CA GLY A 265 17.17 -10.14 -2.50
C GLY A 265 16.40 -8.90 -2.02
N LEU A 266 15.29 -9.02 -1.28
CA LEU A 266 14.62 -7.84 -0.73
C LEU A 266 15.32 -7.40 0.57
N THR A 267 15.73 -6.13 0.62
CA THR A 267 16.44 -5.53 1.75
C THR A 267 15.77 -4.25 2.20
N ILE A 268 16.08 -3.77 3.42
CA ILE A 268 15.40 -2.59 3.99
C ILE A 268 15.56 -1.36 3.09
N LEU A 269 16.75 -1.14 2.52
CA LEU A 269 16.97 -0.03 1.58
C LEU A 269 16.16 -0.22 0.29
N ARG A 270 16.10 -1.44 -0.26
CA ARG A 270 15.27 -1.69 -1.45
C ARG A 270 13.78 -1.45 -1.16
N TRP A 271 13.33 -1.80 0.04
CA TRP A 271 11.96 -1.54 0.48
C TRP A 271 11.72 -0.03 0.63
N LEU A 272 12.56 0.69 1.37
CA LEU A 272 12.47 2.15 1.52
C LEU A 272 12.49 2.88 0.17
N THR A 273 13.41 2.51 -0.73
CA THR A 273 13.49 3.06 -2.09
C THR A 273 12.21 2.78 -2.88
N ALA A 274 11.60 1.60 -2.74
CA ALA A 274 10.35 1.27 -3.44
C ALA A 274 9.16 2.07 -2.89
N VAL A 275 9.08 2.26 -1.56
CA VAL A 275 8.05 3.07 -0.92
C VAL A 275 8.22 4.54 -1.30
N HIS A 276 9.44 5.07 -1.24
CA HIS A 276 9.76 6.44 -1.67
C HIS A 276 9.47 6.64 -3.16
N ALA A 277 9.90 5.75 -4.05
CA ALA A 277 9.62 5.87 -5.48
C ALA A 277 8.12 5.91 -5.81
N ARG A 278 7.28 5.33 -4.94
CA ARG A 278 5.82 5.31 -5.11
C ARG A 278 5.16 6.61 -4.69
N PHE A 279 5.54 7.16 -3.54
CA PHE A 279 4.86 8.32 -2.93
C PHE A 279 5.65 9.63 -3.06
N GLN A 280 6.92 9.55 -3.43
CA GLN A 280 7.82 10.68 -3.64
C GLN A 280 7.79 11.60 -2.40
N ASN A 281 7.64 12.91 -2.63
CA ASN A 281 7.60 13.94 -1.59
C ASN A 281 6.39 13.84 -0.65
N ASP A 282 5.38 13.04 -1.00
CA ASP A 282 4.19 12.85 -0.16
C ASP A 282 4.39 11.77 0.90
N LEU A 283 5.49 11.00 0.83
CA LEU A 283 5.79 9.95 1.80
C LEU A 283 6.00 10.54 3.20
N GLN A 284 5.32 9.98 4.19
CA GLN A 284 5.61 10.20 5.61
C GLN A 284 6.18 8.90 6.20
N LEU A 285 7.33 8.96 6.87
CA LEU A 285 7.95 7.80 7.49
C LEU A 285 7.95 7.96 9.01
N ALA A 286 7.22 7.09 9.70
CA ALA A 286 7.30 6.94 11.14
C ALA A 286 8.29 5.83 11.52
N ILE A 287 9.21 6.13 12.42
CA ILE A 287 10.16 5.17 12.97
C ILE A 287 9.92 5.06 14.46
N VAL A 288 9.36 3.94 14.87
CA VAL A 288 9.07 3.63 16.26
C VAL A 288 10.20 2.79 16.80
N ASP A 289 11.09 3.42 17.55
CA ASP A 289 12.31 2.80 18.05
C ASP A 289 12.16 2.46 19.54
N HIS A 290 11.98 1.17 19.81
CA HIS A 290 11.87 0.63 21.17
C HIS A 290 13.21 0.14 21.71
N THR A 291 14.32 0.62 21.13
CA THR A 291 15.67 0.24 21.51
C THR A 291 16.47 1.46 21.97
N ASP A 292 17.61 1.22 22.63
CA ASP A 292 18.57 2.27 23.02
C ASP A 292 19.71 2.44 21.99
N THR A 293 19.50 1.91 20.78
CA THR A 293 20.55 1.83 19.76
C THR A 293 20.86 3.16 19.11
N GLU A 294 19.95 4.14 19.21
CA GLU A 294 20.13 5.52 18.69
C GLU A 294 20.53 5.57 17.21
N ILE A 295 20.10 4.58 16.41
CA ILE A 295 20.45 4.48 15.00
C ILE A 295 20.06 5.77 14.27
N PRO A 296 20.96 6.42 13.52
CA PRO A 296 20.67 7.67 12.81
C PRO A 296 19.96 7.38 11.47
N TRP A 297 18.71 6.94 11.54
CA TRP A 297 17.92 6.50 10.39
C TRP A 297 17.85 7.55 9.27
N GLU A 298 17.77 8.82 9.64
CA GLU A 298 17.70 9.97 8.74
C GLU A 298 18.94 10.08 7.85
N MET A 299 20.07 9.53 8.30
CA MET A 299 21.33 9.53 7.58
C MET A 299 21.52 8.27 6.71
N LEU A 300 20.50 7.42 6.57
CA LEU A 300 20.52 6.32 5.61
C LEU A 300 20.54 6.86 4.18
N LYS A 301 21.50 6.42 3.37
CA LYS A 301 21.58 6.83 1.97
C LYS A 301 20.63 6.01 1.08
N LEU A 302 19.61 6.65 0.52
CA LEU A 302 18.69 6.03 -0.44
C LEU A 302 19.22 6.16 -1.88
N GLY A 303 20.34 5.50 -2.16
CA GLY A 303 20.96 5.51 -3.49
C GLY A 303 21.59 6.86 -3.85
N PRO A 304 21.57 7.29 -5.13
CA PRO A 304 22.14 8.58 -5.54
C PRO A 304 21.27 9.78 -5.13
N GLU A 305 20.02 9.56 -4.72
CA GLU A 305 19.03 10.61 -4.46
C GLU A 305 19.38 11.43 -3.21
N GLY A 306 20.03 10.83 -2.21
CA GLY A 306 20.42 11.53 -0.99
C GLY A 306 20.18 10.72 0.28
N PHE A 307 20.13 11.42 1.40
CA PHE A 307 19.87 10.84 2.72
C PHE A 307 18.36 10.79 2.99
N LEU A 308 17.91 9.78 3.73
CA LEU A 308 16.49 9.54 4.03
C LEU A 308 15.80 10.78 4.58
N GLY A 309 16.39 11.44 5.58
CA GLY A 309 15.84 12.63 6.21
C GLY A 309 15.84 13.88 5.32
N SER A 310 16.55 13.86 4.18
CA SER A 310 16.47 14.94 3.18
C SER A 310 15.43 14.69 2.09
N LEU A 311 14.96 13.44 1.96
CA LEU A 311 14.04 13.01 0.92
C LEU A 311 12.61 12.83 1.44
N VAL A 312 12.49 12.45 2.71
CA VAL A 312 11.25 12.02 3.32
C VAL A 312 11.14 12.66 4.69
N PRO A 313 10.01 13.29 5.03
CA PRO A 313 9.67 13.62 6.41
C PRO A 313 9.74 12.38 7.31
N VAL A 314 10.69 12.39 8.25
CA VAL A 314 10.89 11.30 9.22
C VAL A 314 10.41 11.77 10.59
N VAL A 315 9.51 10.99 11.19
CA VAL A 315 9.10 11.14 12.58
C VAL A 315 9.66 9.97 13.38
N ARG A 316 10.43 10.26 14.42
CA ARG A 316 10.99 9.23 15.31
C ARG A 316 10.27 9.21 16.65
N TRP A 317 9.70 8.07 17.01
CA TRP A 317 9.13 7.83 18.33
C TRP A 317 10.12 7.00 19.14
N LEU A 318 10.60 7.61 20.22
CA LEU A 318 11.50 6.98 21.18
C LEU A 318 10.69 6.62 22.43
N LEU A 319 10.82 5.39 22.91
CA LEU A 319 10.32 5.04 24.24
C LEU A 319 11.27 5.58 25.29
N LEU A 320 10.79 6.56 26.07
CA LEU A 320 11.45 6.92 27.30
C LEU A 320 11.21 5.80 28.33
N PRO A 321 12.23 5.30 29.04
CA PRO A 321 12.04 4.29 30.07
C PRO A 321 10.99 4.77 31.07
N GLN A 322 9.93 3.98 31.30
CA GLN A 322 8.94 4.32 32.32
C GLN A 322 9.61 4.35 33.70
N GLY A 323 9.31 5.38 34.48
CA GLY A 323 9.75 5.47 35.89
C GLY A 323 11.03 6.28 36.13
N VAL A 324 11.57 6.96 35.13
CA VAL A 324 12.52 8.04 35.44
C VAL A 324 11.71 9.26 35.88
N GLY A 325 11.87 9.67 37.14
CA GLY A 325 11.32 10.94 37.61
C GLY A 325 11.78 12.11 36.75
N HIS A 326 11.32 13.32 37.05
CA HIS A 326 11.77 14.55 36.37
C HIS A 326 13.28 14.50 36.10
N ARG A 327 13.66 14.35 34.82
CA ARG A 327 15.05 14.48 34.39
C ARG A 327 15.29 15.96 34.17
N GLU A 328 16.07 16.58 35.04
CA GLU A 328 16.65 17.88 34.75
C GLU A 328 17.75 17.66 33.70
N LEU A 329 17.57 18.24 32.52
CA LEU A 329 18.64 18.29 31.52
C LEU A 329 19.75 19.17 32.08
N GLU A 330 20.99 18.66 32.12
CA GLU A 330 22.15 19.48 32.44
C GLU A 330 22.48 20.36 31.21
N VAL A 331 21.73 21.45 31.07
CA VAL A 331 21.93 22.41 29.99
C VAL A 331 23.10 23.31 30.37
N THR A 332 24.25 23.10 29.74
CA THR A 332 25.34 24.06 29.80
C THR A 332 25.04 25.21 28.84
N PRO A 333 25.12 26.48 29.27
CA PRO A 333 24.86 27.61 28.37
C PRO A 333 25.86 27.63 27.22
N ASN A 334 25.40 27.31 26.01
CA ASN A 334 26.11 27.60 24.78
C ASN A 334 25.60 28.93 24.22
N GLN A 335 26.29 29.50 23.22
CA GLN A 335 25.77 30.66 22.50
C GLN A 335 24.46 30.28 21.79
N CYS A 336 23.33 30.71 22.36
CA CYS A 336 22.04 30.66 21.68
C CYS A 336 22.02 31.80 20.65
N VAL A 337 22.02 31.44 19.37
CA VAL A 337 21.96 32.40 18.27
C VAL A 337 20.64 32.23 17.53
N GLY A 338 19.97 33.35 17.28
CA GLY A 338 18.70 33.39 16.60
C GLY A 338 17.50 33.68 17.50
N SER A 339 16.40 34.09 16.88
CA SER A 339 15.15 34.41 17.55
C SER A 339 14.27 33.17 17.70
N ILE A 340 13.33 33.22 18.64
CA ILE A 340 12.28 32.23 18.81
C ILE A 340 11.00 32.75 18.15
N THR A 341 10.35 31.93 17.34
CA THR A 341 8.98 32.20 16.85
C THR A 341 8.04 31.32 17.65
N ALA A 342 7.13 31.91 18.44
CA ALA A 342 6.32 31.18 19.41
C ALA A 342 4.82 31.44 19.26
N TYR A 343 3.99 30.39 19.38
CA TYR A 343 2.56 30.52 19.67
C TYR A 343 2.25 29.78 20.98
N LEU A 344 1.43 30.41 21.82
CA LEU A 344 0.98 29.87 23.10
C LEU A 344 -0.53 30.03 23.16
N ASP A 345 -1.27 28.93 23.31
CA ASP A 345 -2.72 29.01 23.51
C ASP A 345 -3.08 29.33 24.96
N GLU A 346 -2.78 30.56 25.39
CA GLU A 346 -3.07 31.04 26.74
C GLU A 346 -4.57 31.06 27.08
N ALA A 347 -5.44 31.05 26.07
CA ALA A 347 -6.88 30.99 26.28
C ALA A 347 -7.31 29.60 26.76
N SER A 348 -6.72 28.55 26.19
CA SER A 348 -7.04 27.17 26.52
C SER A 348 -6.13 26.56 27.59
N LEU A 349 -4.96 27.17 27.84
CA LEU A 349 -3.91 26.63 28.72
C LEU A 349 -3.57 27.60 29.87
N PRO A 350 -4.10 27.37 31.08
CA PRO A 350 -3.82 28.21 32.25
C PRO A 350 -2.33 28.33 32.61
N ASP A 351 -1.54 27.31 32.27
CA ASP A 351 -0.10 27.25 32.57
C ASP A 351 0.78 27.91 31.48
N ALA A 352 0.21 28.27 30.32
CA ALA A 352 0.97 28.87 29.21
C ALA A 352 1.55 30.25 29.57
N ALA A 353 0.99 30.94 30.59
CA ALA A 353 1.57 32.17 31.12
C ALA A 353 2.98 31.96 31.69
N GLY A 354 3.24 30.80 32.31
CA GLY A 354 4.58 30.42 32.78
C GLY A 354 5.55 30.18 31.63
N GLU A 355 5.09 29.50 30.58
CA GLU A 355 5.88 29.27 29.36
C GLU A 355 6.23 30.57 28.66
N ARG A 356 5.27 31.50 28.51
CA ARG A 356 5.52 32.85 27.98
C ARG A 356 6.62 33.54 28.77
N GLN A 357 6.53 33.49 30.10
CA GLN A 357 7.53 34.12 30.96
C GLN A 357 8.92 33.55 30.72
N HIS A 358 9.05 32.22 30.56
CA HIS A 358 10.33 31.59 30.26
C HIS A 358 10.87 31.99 28.88
N LEU A 359 10.03 31.94 27.84
CA LEU A 359 10.41 32.31 26.48
C LEU A 359 10.76 33.79 26.33
N SER A 360 10.19 34.66 27.16
CA SER A 360 10.47 36.10 27.17
C SER A 360 11.90 36.45 27.61
N HIS A 361 12.67 35.49 28.14
CA HIS A 361 14.11 35.68 28.41
C HIS A 361 14.97 35.62 27.14
N PHE A 362 14.39 35.20 26.02
CA PHE A 362 15.04 35.11 24.71
C PHE A 362 14.47 36.15 23.75
N ASP A 363 15.11 36.32 22.60
CA ASP A 363 14.57 37.13 21.50
C ASP A 363 13.39 36.41 20.87
N THR A 364 12.21 36.52 21.48
CA THR A 364 11.01 35.76 21.10
C THR A 364 9.97 36.66 20.45
N HIS A 365 9.51 36.25 19.27
CA HIS A 365 8.36 36.80 18.59
C HIS A 365 7.13 35.92 18.87
N PHE A 366 6.20 36.44 19.67
CA PHE A 366 4.96 35.74 20.02
C PHE A 366 3.84 36.06 19.03
N TYR A 367 3.15 35.01 18.60
CA TYR A 367 1.90 35.08 17.86
C TYR A 367 0.74 34.81 18.82
N GLU A 368 -0.26 35.67 18.80
CA GLU A 368 -1.48 35.53 19.63
C GLU A 368 -2.52 34.62 18.98
N ASP A 369 -2.36 34.31 17.70
CA ASP A 369 -3.33 33.60 16.87
C ASP A 369 -2.65 32.48 16.06
N VAL A 370 -3.24 31.29 16.08
CA VAL A 370 -2.66 30.08 15.47
C VAL A 370 -2.61 30.19 13.95
N ALA A 371 -3.58 30.83 13.32
CA ALA A 371 -3.59 31.00 11.87
C ALA A 371 -2.44 31.92 11.42
N THR A 372 -2.23 33.02 12.13
CA THR A 372 -1.12 33.95 11.89
C THR A 372 0.23 33.28 12.15
N PHE A 373 0.32 32.47 13.21
CA PHE A 373 1.51 31.65 13.47
C PHE A 373 1.78 30.68 12.32
N GLN A 374 0.79 29.90 11.86
CA GLN A 374 0.92 28.98 10.74
C GLN A 374 1.36 29.70 9.44
N ASP A 375 0.82 30.88 9.17
CA ASP A 375 1.23 31.68 8.02
C ASP A 375 2.67 32.17 8.14
N SER A 376 3.13 32.49 9.35
CA SER A 376 4.54 32.83 9.60
C SER A 376 5.48 31.66 9.36
N LEU A 377 5.07 30.42 9.66
CA LEU A 377 5.89 29.23 9.43
C LEU A 377 6.15 28.99 7.94
N LYS A 378 5.20 29.36 7.08
CA LYS A 378 5.39 29.31 5.61
C LYS A 378 6.45 30.30 5.12
N GLN A 379 6.78 31.31 5.91
CA GLN A 379 7.72 32.38 5.59
C GLN A 379 8.71 32.61 6.75
N LEU A 380 9.29 31.51 7.25
CA LEU A 380 10.17 31.56 8.41
C LEU A 380 11.30 32.58 8.19
N GLN A 381 11.43 33.53 9.11
CA GLN A 381 12.42 34.60 8.97
C GLN A 381 13.83 34.03 9.12
N PRO A 382 14.78 34.41 8.23
CA PRO A 382 16.19 34.08 8.42
C PRO A 382 16.67 34.52 9.80
N GLY A 383 17.32 33.62 10.53
CA GLY A 383 17.75 33.88 11.91
C GLY A 383 16.79 33.38 12.99
N THR A 384 15.68 32.73 12.64
CA THR A 384 14.88 31.96 13.61
C THR A 384 15.67 30.72 14.03
N GLY A 385 16.00 30.61 15.32
CA GLY A 385 16.71 29.47 15.91
C GLY A 385 15.79 28.41 16.51
N LEU A 386 14.56 28.78 16.88
CA LEU A 386 13.57 27.88 17.46
C LEU A 386 12.16 28.28 17.03
N VAL A 387 11.35 27.29 16.68
CA VAL A 387 9.89 27.43 16.58
C VAL A 387 9.28 26.74 17.80
N TYR A 388 8.51 27.46 18.59
CA TYR A 388 7.87 26.96 19.79
C TYR A 388 6.36 26.99 19.64
N LEU A 389 5.72 25.84 19.90
CA LEU A 389 4.27 25.72 19.89
C LEU A 389 3.82 25.17 21.24
N GLY A 390 3.34 26.05 22.12
CA GLY A 390 2.80 25.69 23.43
C GLY A 390 1.38 25.14 23.26
N CYS A 391 1.31 23.84 22.96
CA CYS A 391 0.08 23.07 22.98
C CYS A 391 0.25 21.91 23.96
N HIS A 392 -0.16 22.08 25.22
CA HIS A 392 -0.26 20.91 26.10
C HIS A 392 -1.37 20.01 25.57
N GLY A 393 -1.04 18.76 25.23
CA GLY A 393 -1.98 17.75 24.74
C GLY A 393 -2.98 17.25 25.79
N MET A 394 -3.55 18.16 26.60
CA MET A 394 -4.70 17.89 27.45
C MET A 394 -5.95 18.01 26.58
N PHE A 395 -6.22 16.97 25.81
CA PHE A 395 -7.36 16.94 24.90
C PHE A 395 -8.64 16.74 25.70
N THR A 396 -9.59 17.65 25.54
CA THR A 396 -10.98 17.38 25.91
C THR A 396 -11.66 16.61 24.77
N PRO A 397 -12.75 15.87 25.03
CA PRO A 397 -13.48 15.15 23.97
C PRO A 397 -14.03 16.03 22.84
N HIS A 398 -14.01 17.36 23.00
CA HIS A 398 -14.43 18.32 21.98
C HIS A 398 -13.32 18.75 21.02
N ASP A 399 -12.05 18.51 21.36
CA ASP A 399 -10.89 18.98 20.57
C ASP A 399 -10.44 17.96 19.50
N ILE A 400 -11.15 16.81 19.41
CA ILE A 400 -10.83 15.71 18.50
C ILE A 400 -11.07 16.07 17.02
N ASP A 401 -12.03 16.96 16.75
CA ASP A 401 -12.41 17.35 15.38
C ASP A 401 -11.47 18.41 14.76
N GLU A 402 -10.57 19.00 15.56
CA GLU A 402 -9.67 20.10 15.14
C GLU A 402 -8.23 19.65 14.86
N ILE A 403 -7.95 18.33 14.93
CA ILE A 403 -6.58 17.83 14.81
C ILE A 403 -6.17 17.74 13.33
N ALA A 404 -5.24 18.61 12.94
CA ALA A 404 -4.39 18.41 11.78
C ALA A 404 -2.90 18.67 12.11
N TYR A 405 -2.07 17.70 11.70
CA TYR A 405 -0.63 17.71 11.48
C TYR A 405 0.36 17.32 12.60
N GLY A 406 1.22 16.38 12.20
CA GLY A 406 2.53 16.10 12.77
C GLY A 406 3.56 17.16 12.38
N ALA A 407 4.63 17.20 13.16
CA ALA A 407 5.73 18.15 13.00
C ALA A 407 6.44 17.97 11.64
N GLN A 408 6.38 19.02 10.81
CA GLN A 408 7.32 19.28 9.73
C GLN A 408 8.45 20.15 10.27
N LEU A 409 9.69 19.74 10.01
CA LEU A 409 10.86 20.63 9.91
C LEU A 409 11.29 20.70 8.45
#